data_AF-A0A7W1NCD8-F1
#
_entry.id   AF-A0A7W1NCD8-F1
#
_cell.length_a   1.000
_cell.length_b   1.000
_cell.length_c   1.000
_cell.angle_alpha   90.00
_cell.angle_beta   90.00
_cell.angle_gamma   90.00
#
_symmetry.space_group_name_H-M   'P 1'
#
loop_
_entity.id
_entity.type
_entity.pdbx_description
1 polymer ?
#
loop_
_entity_poly.entity_id
_entity_poly.type
_entity_poly.pdbx_seq_one_letter_code
_entity_poly.pdbx_strand_id
1 'polypeptide(L)'
;MRARLLKFWESVSTSFWSVPSVIVVASGVLVKVLTELDRRLDADALGNWHVLFTGGKDSSRAILSAIAASSITVLGVIFSITIVALTLASQQYSPRVLRSFMRDRGSQVVMGVLTGTYVFALMLLRTITDTEQGDPFIPELAVNVAILYALIGVGAIIYFIHHIASRIQAEAIIVDIARETVPLLARRFPAGIGDPASVPPTEAEGRAVPAAGSGYVGIIEGDSLMRVAREAQVLIRIERALGTFVAEGETIATIVPAERCDDRVRDAVAGAVSLSAHRLLRQDVGFGLSMIVDVVVKALSPGINDPATACVGVHHLGALLR
;
A
#
# COMPACT_ATOMS: atom_id res chain seq x y z
N MET A 1 21.29 -0.37 5.89
CA MET A 1 20.66 -1.18 4.81
C MET A 1 19.15 -1.38 4.99
N ARG A 2 18.65 -1.74 6.19
CA ARG A 2 17.21 -1.92 6.45
C ARG A 2 16.34 -0.71 6.07
N ALA A 3 16.76 0.51 6.42
CA ALA A 3 16.03 1.73 6.06
C ALA A 3 15.82 1.93 4.54
N ARG A 4 16.83 1.57 3.71
CA ARG A 4 16.72 1.66 2.24
C ARG A 4 15.81 0.58 1.66
N LEU A 5 15.88 -0.65 2.20
CA LEU A 5 15.01 -1.75 1.78
C LEU A 5 13.55 -1.46 2.14
N LEU A 6 13.30 -0.93 3.35
CA LEU A 6 11.98 -0.50 3.80
C LEU A 6 11.42 0.61 2.90
N LYS A 7 12.24 1.60 2.52
CA LYS A 7 11.85 2.68 1.59
C LYS A 7 11.48 2.17 0.19
N PHE A 8 12.22 1.21 -0.35
CA PHE A 8 11.89 0.58 -1.64
C PHE A 8 10.61 -0.26 -1.55
N TRP A 9 10.46 -1.07 -0.50
CA TRP A 9 9.27 -1.88 -0.29
C TRP A 9 8.04 -1.02 -0.03
N GLU A 10 8.20 0.12 0.62
CA GLU A 10 7.17 1.13 0.82
C GLU A 10 6.78 1.81 -0.50
N SER A 11 7.74 2.16 -1.37
CA SER A 11 7.46 2.69 -2.71
C SER A 11 6.72 1.69 -3.60
N VAL A 12 7.08 0.41 -3.55
CA VAL A 12 6.40 -0.64 -4.34
C VAL A 12 5.01 -0.95 -3.77
N SER A 13 4.87 -1.08 -2.44
CA SER A 13 3.59 -1.41 -1.80
C SER A 13 2.58 -0.26 -1.76
N THR A 14 3.04 0.97 -1.98
CA THR A 14 2.17 2.15 -2.15
C THR A 14 1.73 2.36 -3.59
N SER A 15 2.29 1.62 -4.55
CA SER A 15 1.90 1.70 -5.96
C SER A 15 0.63 0.90 -6.23
N PHE A 16 -0.32 1.56 -6.91
CA PHE A 16 -1.60 1.01 -7.36
C PHE A 16 -1.46 -0.28 -8.19
N TRP A 17 -0.32 -0.45 -8.86
CA TRP A 17 -0.08 -1.54 -9.82
C TRP A 17 0.53 -2.79 -9.20
N SER A 18 1.04 -2.70 -7.97
CA SER A 18 1.83 -3.79 -7.36
C SER A 18 1.05 -5.10 -7.24
N VAL A 19 -0.14 -5.08 -6.64
CA VAL A 19 -1.00 -6.26 -6.47
C VAL A 19 -1.54 -6.77 -7.82
N PRO A 20 -2.11 -5.92 -8.72
CA PRO A 20 -2.51 -6.37 -10.05
C PRO A 20 -1.39 -7.06 -10.83
N SER A 21 -0.17 -6.51 -10.83
CA SER A 21 0.96 -7.12 -11.54
C SER A 21 1.29 -8.52 -11.01
N VAL A 22 1.25 -8.72 -9.69
CA VAL A 22 1.47 -10.05 -9.08
C VAL A 22 0.39 -11.04 -9.52
N ILE A 23 -0.88 -10.63 -9.54
CA ILE A 23 -2.00 -11.50 -9.96
C ILE A 23 -1.88 -11.86 -11.45
N VAL A 24 -1.47 -10.93 -12.31
CA VAL A 24 -1.24 -11.19 -13.73
C VAL A 24 -0.12 -12.22 -13.93
N VAL A 25 1.01 -12.06 -13.23
CA VAL A 25 2.12 -13.03 -13.29
C VAL A 25 1.66 -14.40 -12.79
N ALA A 26 0.94 -14.45 -11.66
CA ALA A 26 0.38 -15.69 -11.12
C ALA A 26 -0.59 -16.36 -12.11
N SER A 27 -1.43 -15.58 -12.80
CA SER A 27 -2.35 -16.08 -13.83
C SER A 27 -1.60 -16.70 -15.01
N GLY A 28 -0.51 -16.07 -15.47
CA GLY A 28 0.32 -16.62 -16.54
C GLY A 28 1.05 -17.91 -16.14
N VAL A 29 1.51 -18.02 -14.89
CA VAL A 29 2.06 -19.27 -14.34
C VAL A 29 0.98 -20.34 -14.26
N LEU A 30 -0.22 -19.98 -13.81
CA LEU A 30 -1.35 -20.89 -13.68
C LEU A 30 -1.75 -21.50 -15.03
N VAL A 31 -1.77 -20.72 -16.12
CA VAL A 31 -2.02 -21.25 -17.47
C VAL A 31 -1.00 -22.33 -17.84
N LYS A 32 0.29 -22.08 -17.60
CA LYS A 32 1.35 -23.06 -17.92
C LYS A 32 1.21 -24.34 -17.11
N VAL A 33 0.92 -24.22 -15.81
CA VAL A 33 0.73 -25.36 -14.91
C VAL A 33 -0.48 -26.19 -15.33
N LEU A 34 -1.63 -25.56 -15.58
CA LEU A 34 -2.85 -26.27 -15.98
C LEU A 34 -2.68 -26.93 -17.35
N THR A 35 -2.08 -26.24 -18.32
CA THR A 35 -1.79 -26.81 -19.65
C THR A 35 -0.87 -28.03 -19.57
N GLU A 36 0.18 -27.97 -18.75
CA GLU A 36 1.11 -29.08 -18.59
C GLU A 36 0.45 -30.25 -17.83
N LEU A 37 -0.43 -29.96 -16.89
CA LEU A 37 -1.21 -30.96 -16.18
C LEU A 37 -2.20 -31.66 -17.12
N ASP A 38 -2.90 -30.89 -17.97
CA ASP A 38 -3.79 -31.41 -19.02
C ASP A 38 -3.05 -32.27 -20.05
N ARG A 39 -1.75 -32.04 -20.30
CA ARG A 39 -0.92 -32.90 -21.16
C ARG A 39 -0.52 -34.22 -20.52
N ARG A 40 -0.40 -34.25 -19.19
CA ARG A 40 0.09 -35.40 -18.43
C ARG A 40 -1.04 -36.31 -17.94
N LEU A 41 -2.22 -35.74 -17.70
CA LEU A 41 -3.41 -36.48 -17.37
C LEU A 41 -4.08 -36.91 -18.67
N ASP A 42 -3.99 -38.19 -19.01
CA ASP A 42 -4.79 -38.77 -20.09
C ASP A 42 -6.28 -38.54 -19.81
N ALA A 43 -7.07 -38.34 -20.88
CA ALA A 43 -8.52 -38.11 -20.79
C ALA A 43 -9.24 -39.16 -19.92
N ASP A 44 -8.73 -40.40 -19.90
CA ASP A 44 -9.27 -41.51 -19.11
C ASP A 44 -9.05 -41.37 -17.59
N ALA A 45 -8.01 -40.64 -17.14
CA ALA A 45 -7.74 -40.42 -15.72
C ALA A 45 -8.64 -39.33 -15.10
N LEU A 46 -9.16 -38.42 -15.95
CA LEU A 46 -10.02 -37.30 -15.58
C LEU A 46 -11.52 -37.62 -15.67
N GLY A 47 -11.90 -38.88 -15.92
CA GLY A 47 -13.24 -39.36 -16.31
C GLY A 47 -14.44 -39.02 -15.41
N ASN A 48 -14.29 -38.17 -14.39
CA ASN A 48 -15.38 -37.61 -13.59
C ASN A 48 -15.30 -36.08 -13.37
N TRP A 49 -14.30 -35.36 -13.89
CA TRP A 49 -14.18 -33.89 -13.72
C TRP A 49 -14.89 -33.08 -14.82
N HIS A 50 -15.68 -33.71 -15.70
CA HIS A 50 -16.51 -33.08 -16.73
C HIS A 50 -17.69 -32.23 -16.19
N VAL A 51 -17.60 -31.68 -14.97
CA VAL A 51 -18.77 -31.19 -14.23
C VAL A 51 -19.25 -29.80 -14.70
N LEU A 52 -18.45 -29.04 -15.47
CA LEU A 52 -18.80 -27.67 -15.85
C LEU A 52 -18.81 -27.38 -17.36
N PHE A 53 -17.96 -28.03 -18.17
CA PHE A 53 -17.93 -27.82 -19.60
C PHE A 53 -17.46 -29.06 -20.36
N THR A 54 -18.29 -29.53 -21.29
CA THR A 54 -18.01 -30.59 -22.28
C THR A 54 -18.24 -30.01 -23.67
N GLY A 55 -17.37 -29.09 -24.09
CA GLY A 55 -17.48 -28.45 -25.40
C GLY A 55 -16.22 -28.66 -26.23
N GLY A 56 -16.41 -28.87 -27.53
CA GLY A 56 -15.31 -29.02 -28.48
C GLY A 56 -14.48 -27.74 -28.62
N LYS A 57 -13.47 -27.82 -29.50
CA LYS A 57 -12.48 -26.77 -29.73
C LYS A 57 -13.08 -25.38 -29.96
N ASP A 58 -14.07 -25.30 -30.84
CA ASP A 58 -14.68 -24.03 -31.24
C ASP A 58 -15.47 -23.41 -30.08
N SER A 59 -16.16 -24.23 -29.29
CA SER A 59 -16.88 -23.79 -28.10
C SER A 59 -15.90 -23.26 -27.04
N SER A 60 -14.77 -23.95 -26.81
CA SER A 60 -13.70 -23.49 -25.92
C SER A 60 -13.13 -22.14 -26.37
N ARG A 61 -12.78 -22.00 -27.66
CA ARG A 61 -12.27 -20.73 -28.22
C ARG A 61 -13.31 -19.60 -28.11
N ALA A 62 -14.58 -19.89 -28.40
CA ALA A 62 -15.66 -18.91 -28.32
C ALA A 62 -15.85 -18.41 -26.88
N ILE A 63 -15.89 -19.31 -25.88
CA ILE A 63 -16.05 -18.93 -24.47
C ILE A 63 -14.84 -18.14 -23.98
N LEU A 64 -13.61 -18.59 -24.26
CA LEU A 64 -12.42 -17.86 -23.85
C LEU A 64 -12.34 -16.47 -24.50
N SER A 65 -12.74 -16.34 -25.76
CA SER A 65 -12.82 -15.05 -26.45
C SER A 65 -13.88 -14.14 -25.81
N ALA A 66 -15.05 -14.68 -25.46
CA ALA A 66 -16.10 -13.95 -24.76
C ALA A 66 -15.66 -13.50 -23.35
N ILE A 67 -14.96 -14.36 -22.61
CA ILE A 67 -14.39 -14.03 -21.30
C ILE A 67 -13.33 -12.92 -21.44
N ALA A 68 -12.43 -13.01 -22.41
CA ALA A 68 -11.42 -11.98 -22.64
C ALA A 68 -12.07 -10.63 -22.99
N ALA A 69 -13.00 -10.61 -23.95
CA ALA A 69 -13.67 -9.40 -24.41
C ALA A 69 -14.53 -8.74 -23.30
N SER A 70 -15.28 -9.54 -22.53
CA SER A 70 -16.05 -9.03 -21.40
C SER A 70 -15.15 -8.51 -20.27
N SER A 71 -14.08 -9.23 -19.92
CA SER A 71 -13.16 -8.84 -18.85
C SER A 71 -12.45 -7.52 -19.13
N ILE A 72 -11.95 -7.31 -20.37
CA ILE A 72 -11.29 -6.04 -20.73
C ILE A 72 -12.27 -4.86 -20.73
N THR A 73 -13.52 -5.09 -21.16
CA THR A 73 -14.57 -4.07 -21.17
C THR A 73 -14.94 -3.65 -19.74
N VAL A 74 -15.20 -4.63 -18.86
CA VAL A 74 -15.48 -4.38 -17.44
C VAL A 74 -14.30 -3.69 -16.75
N LEU A 75 -13.07 -4.13 -17.04
CA LEU A 75 -11.87 -3.50 -16.51
C LEU A 75 -11.82 -2.01 -16.87
N GLY A 76 -12.14 -1.66 -18.12
CA GLY A 76 -12.25 -0.27 -18.57
C GLY A 76 -13.31 0.54 -17.78
N VAL A 77 -14.48 -0.06 -17.52
CA VAL A 77 -15.53 0.56 -16.69
C VAL A 77 -15.04 0.79 -15.26
N ILE A 78 -14.36 -0.18 -14.66
CA ILE A 78 -13.80 -0.05 -13.31
C ILE A 78 -12.72 1.03 -13.25
N PHE A 79 -11.82 1.10 -14.25
CA PHE A 79 -10.85 2.19 -14.33
C PHE A 79 -11.54 3.55 -14.41
N SER A 80 -12.57 3.68 -15.24
CA SER A 80 -13.35 4.92 -15.37
C SER A 80 -14.00 5.32 -14.04
N ILE A 81 -14.72 4.41 -13.39
CA ILE A 81 -15.35 4.65 -12.08
C ILE A 81 -14.29 4.99 -11.02
N THR A 82 -13.13 4.33 -11.04
CA THR A 82 -12.03 4.62 -10.11
C THR A 82 -11.47 6.02 -10.31
N ILE A 83 -11.29 6.46 -11.56
CA ILE A 83 -10.83 7.83 -11.87
C ILE A 83 -11.87 8.86 -11.46
N VAL A 84 -13.15 8.60 -11.72
CA VAL A 84 -14.24 9.48 -11.27
C VAL A 84 -14.28 9.56 -9.74
N ALA A 85 -14.19 8.43 -9.06
CA ALA A 85 -14.13 8.38 -7.60
C ALA A 85 -12.90 9.12 -7.06
N LEU A 86 -11.74 8.95 -7.69
CA LEU A 86 -10.51 9.68 -7.34
C LEU A 86 -10.66 11.19 -7.55
N THR A 87 -11.34 11.60 -8.62
CA THR A 87 -11.61 13.00 -8.92
C THR A 87 -12.55 13.62 -7.89
N LEU A 88 -13.66 12.95 -7.58
CA LEU A 88 -14.60 13.36 -6.53
C LEU A 88 -13.91 13.42 -5.17
N ALA A 89 -13.12 12.40 -4.83
CA ALA A 89 -12.32 12.38 -3.61
C ALA A 89 -11.30 13.52 -3.58
N SER A 90 -10.64 13.85 -4.69
CA SER A 90 -9.71 14.99 -4.75
C SER A 90 -10.41 16.34 -4.61
N GLN A 91 -11.68 16.44 -5.01
CA GLN A 91 -12.49 17.65 -4.81
C GLN A 91 -12.96 17.78 -3.36
N GLN A 92 -13.38 16.66 -2.77
CA GLN A 92 -13.98 16.60 -1.43
C GLN A 92 -12.95 16.47 -0.31
N TYR A 93 -11.73 15.97 -0.57
CA TYR A 93 -10.72 15.68 0.44
C TYR A 93 -9.35 16.33 0.16
N SER A 94 -8.51 16.42 1.20
CA SER A 94 -7.12 16.87 1.07
C SER A 94 -6.31 15.89 0.19
N PRO A 95 -5.34 16.36 -0.63
CA PRO A 95 -4.45 15.50 -1.41
C PRO A 95 -3.75 14.39 -0.60
N ARG A 96 -3.67 14.56 0.72
CA ARG A 96 -3.11 13.60 1.67
C ARG A 96 -4.00 12.36 1.84
N VAL A 97 -5.32 12.53 1.84
CA VAL A 97 -6.33 11.47 1.94
C VAL A 97 -6.41 10.66 0.64
N LEU A 98 -6.19 11.33 -0.50
CA LEU A 98 -6.18 10.70 -1.83
C LEU A 98 -5.15 9.55 -1.95
N ARG A 99 -4.02 9.67 -1.26
CA ARG A 99 -3.01 8.60 -1.21
C ARG A 99 -3.50 7.35 -0.48
N SER A 100 -4.39 7.49 0.49
CA SER A 100 -5.01 6.34 1.17
C SER A 100 -5.92 5.57 0.20
N PHE A 101 -6.70 6.28 -0.62
CA PHE A 101 -7.51 5.67 -1.69
C PHE A 101 -6.66 4.88 -2.69
N MET A 102 -5.48 5.40 -3.07
CA MET A 102 -4.58 4.69 -3.99
C MET A 102 -3.95 3.42 -3.37
N ARG A 103 -3.88 3.35 -2.04
CA ARG A 103 -3.40 2.18 -1.28
C ARG A 103 -4.49 1.15 -1.01
N ASP A 104 -5.70 1.34 -1.55
CA ASP A 104 -6.81 0.45 -1.29
C ASP A 104 -6.62 -0.95 -1.92
N ARG A 105 -6.34 -1.93 -1.07
CA ARG A 105 -6.14 -3.32 -1.51
C ARG A 105 -7.39 -3.95 -2.12
N GLY A 106 -8.59 -3.53 -1.70
CA GLY A 106 -9.84 -4.06 -2.27
C GLY A 106 -9.92 -3.77 -3.76
N SER A 107 -9.79 -2.51 -4.14
CA SER A 107 -9.76 -2.06 -5.53
C SER A 107 -8.63 -2.73 -6.32
N GLN A 108 -7.43 -2.79 -5.74
CA GLN A 108 -6.26 -3.43 -6.36
C GLN A 108 -6.48 -4.93 -6.66
N VAL A 109 -7.10 -5.67 -5.74
CA VAL A 109 -7.43 -7.09 -5.95
C VAL A 109 -8.45 -7.25 -7.07
N VAL A 110 -9.50 -6.43 -7.10
CA VAL A 110 -10.54 -6.51 -8.15
C VAL A 110 -9.94 -6.27 -9.54
N MET A 111 -9.16 -5.20 -9.70
CA MET A 111 -8.49 -4.93 -10.97
C MET A 111 -7.52 -6.04 -11.34
N GLY A 112 -6.79 -6.58 -10.36
CA GLY A 112 -5.89 -7.71 -10.56
C GLY A 112 -6.63 -8.97 -11.00
N VAL A 113 -7.79 -9.28 -10.41
CA VAL A 113 -8.65 -10.40 -10.80
C VAL A 113 -9.11 -10.23 -12.25
N LEU A 114 -9.69 -9.08 -12.62
CA LEU A 114 -10.19 -8.87 -13.98
C LEU A 114 -9.08 -8.85 -15.04
N THR A 115 -7.96 -8.21 -14.74
CA THR A 115 -6.78 -8.21 -15.62
C THR A 115 -6.18 -9.61 -15.73
N GLY A 116 -6.13 -10.34 -14.61
CA GLY A 116 -5.70 -11.72 -14.54
C GLY A 116 -6.58 -12.64 -15.38
N THR A 117 -7.91 -12.54 -15.25
CA THR A 117 -8.88 -13.28 -16.07
C THR A 117 -8.70 -12.98 -17.56
N TYR A 118 -8.51 -11.71 -17.94
CA TYR A 118 -8.22 -11.33 -19.32
C TYR A 118 -6.94 -11.97 -19.87
N VAL A 119 -5.82 -11.84 -19.13
CA VAL A 119 -4.52 -12.40 -19.54
C VAL A 119 -4.57 -13.93 -19.56
N PHE A 120 -5.23 -14.55 -18.57
CA PHE A 120 -5.44 -16.00 -18.49
C PHE A 120 -6.16 -16.51 -19.75
N ALA A 121 -7.29 -15.88 -20.11
CA ALA A 121 -8.06 -16.28 -21.29
C ALA A 121 -7.26 -16.11 -22.60
N LEU A 122 -6.51 -15.02 -22.76
CA LEU A 122 -5.66 -14.80 -23.95
C LEU A 122 -4.51 -15.80 -24.06
N MET A 123 -3.82 -16.06 -22.95
CA MET A 123 -2.72 -17.03 -22.93
C MET A 123 -3.24 -18.45 -23.21
N LEU A 124 -4.42 -18.78 -22.71
CA LEU A 124 -5.05 -20.07 -22.97
C LEU A 124 -5.52 -20.21 -24.42
N LEU A 125 -6.07 -19.15 -25.03
CA LEU A 125 -6.41 -19.12 -26.46
C LEU A 125 -5.21 -19.44 -27.35
N ARG A 126 -4.02 -18.91 -27.02
CA ARG A 126 -2.77 -19.22 -27.75
C ARG A 126 -2.38 -20.69 -27.67
N THR A 127 -2.81 -21.39 -26.63
CA THR A 127 -2.46 -22.80 -26.40
C THR A 127 -3.30 -23.75 -27.25
N ILE A 128 -4.55 -23.36 -27.58
CA ILE A 128 -5.44 -24.14 -28.43
C ILE A 128 -4.96 -24.04 -29.89
N THR A 129 -4.21 -25.03 -30.34
CA THR A 129 -3.60 -25.07 -31.69
C THR A 129 -4.45 -25.91 -32.65
N ASP A 130 -4.46 -25.55 -33.93
CA ASP A 130 -4.91 -26.40 -35.04
C ASP A 130 -3.79 -27.35 -35.42
N THR A 131 -3.89 -28.62 -35.02
CA THR A 131 -2.98 -29.65 -35.53
C THR A 131 -3.62 -30.23 -36.79
N GLU A 132 -3.02 -29.97 -37.96
CA GLU A 132 -3.52 -30.48 -39.26
C GLU A 132 -3.43 -32.02 -39.39
N GLN A 133 -2.73 -32.71 -38.48
CA GLN A 133 -2.50 -34.16 -38.53
C GLN A 133 -2.66 -34.88 -37.17
N GLY A 134 -3.60 -34.44 -36.33
CA GLY A 134 -3.93 -35.12 -35.07
C GLY A 134 -5.16 -34.53 -34.37
N ASP A 135 -5.63 -35.19 -33.31
CA ASP A 135 -6.73 -34.64 -32.52
C ASP A 135 -6.34 -33.28 -31.91
N PRO A 136 -7.19 -32.26 -32.01
CA PRO A 136 -6.88 -30.95 -31.50
C PRO A 136 -6.74 -31.00 -29.96
N PHE A 137 -5.59 -30.57 -29.45
CA PHE A 137 -5.36 -30.49 -28.01
C PHE A 137 -6.20 -29.36 -27.40
N ILE A 138 -7.14 -29.74 -26.54
CA ILE A 138 -8.00 -28.83 -25.79
C ILE A 138 -7.72 -29.06 -24.30
N PRO A 139 -7.13 -28.07 -23.60
CA PRO A 139 -6.91 -28.15 -22.16
C PRO A 139 -8.23 -27.91 -21.40
N GLU A 140 -9.06 -28.96 -21.27
CA GLU A 140 -10.40 -28.88 -20.69
C GLU A 140 -10.39 -28.38 -19.24
N LEU A 141 -9.41 -28.80 -18.43
CA LEU A 141 -9.27 -28.33 -17.05
C LEU A 141 -9.00 -26.82 -17.02
N ALA A 142 -8.08 -26.35 -17.87
CA ALA A 142 -7.77 -24.93 -17.96
C ALA A 142 -8.98 -24.09 -18.42
N VAL A 143 -9.80 -24.61 -19.34
CA VAL A 143 -11.04 -23.95 -19.78
C VAL A 143 -12.06 -23.86 -18.64
N ASN A 144 -12.25 -24.94 -17.88
CA ASN A 144 -13.13 -24.93 -16.70
C ASN A 144 -12.66 -23.93 -15.64
N VAL A 145 -11.34 -23.85 -15.40
CA VAL A 145 -10.76 -22.85 -14.52
C VAL A 145 -10.99 -21.43 -15.06
N ALA A 146 -10.92 -21.21 -16.38
CA ALA A 146 -11.24 -19.91 -16.97
C ALA A 146 -12.68 -19.47 -16.66
N ILE A 147 -13.65 -20.39 -16.77
CA ILE A 147 -15.06 -20.14 -16.46
C ILE A 147 -15.22 -19.80 -14.97
N LEU A 148 -14.59 -20.58 -14.08
CA LEU A 148 -14.60 -20.28 -12.65
C LEU A 148 -13.97 -18.91 -12.35
N TYR A 149 -12.87 -18.58 -13.02
CA TYR A 149 -12.18 -17.31 -12.85
C TYR A 149 -13.05 -16.13 -13.32
N ALA A 150 -13.82 -16.31 -14.40
CA ALA A 150 -14.82 -15.33 -14.84
C ALA A 150 -15.96 -15.15 -13.81
N LEU A 151 -16.46 -16.24 -13.22
CA LEU A 151 -17.48 -16.18 -12.15
C LEU A 151 -16.96 -15.44 -10.90
N ILE A 152 -15.71 -15.69 -10.50
CA ILE A 152 -15.03 -14.93 -9.45
C ILE A 152 -14.95 -13.44 -9.83
N GLY A 153 -14.68 -13.13 -11.09
CA GLY A 153 -14.72 -11.78 -11.64
C GLY A 153 -16.06 -11.07 -11.43
N VAL A 154 -17.19 -11.76 -11.66
CA VAL A 154 -18.52 -11.21 -11.39
C VAL A 154 -18.70 -10.85 -9.91
N GLY A 155 -18.32 -11.75 -9.00
CA GLY A 155 -18.34 -11.49 -7.56
C GLY A 155 -17.44 -10.31 -7.16
N ALA A 156 -16.25 -10.20 -7.78
CA ALA A 156 -15.32 -9.10 -7.55
C ALA A 156 -15.90 -7.75 -7.97
N ILE A 157 -16.69 -7.68 -9.05
CA ILE A 157 -17.38 -6.45 -9.46
C ILE A 157 -18.44 -6.04 -8.43
N ILE A 158 -19.27 -6.98 -7.98
CA ILE A 158 -20.31 -6.70 -6.97
C ILE A 158 -19.66 -6.19 -5.69
N TYR A 159 -18.59 -6.85 -5.25
CA TYR A 159 -17.77 -6.41 -4.14
C TYR A 159 -17.20 -4.99 -4.37
N PHE A 160 -16.65 -4.72 -5.56
CA PHE A 160 -16.05 -3.43 -5.89
C PHE A 160 -17.06 -2.28 -5.80
N ILE A 161 -18.27 -2.48 -6.32
CA ILE A 161 -19.34 -1.47 -6.28
C ILE A 161 -19.70 -1.16 -4.83
N HIS A 162 -19.95 -2.18 -4.01
CA HIS A 162 -20.25 -1.99 -2.59
C HIS A 162 -19.09 -1.32 -1.84
N HIS A 163 -17.86 -1.78 -2.10
CA HIS A 163 -16.65 -1.30 -1.48
C HIS A 163 -16.42 0.18 -1.79
N ILE A 164 -16.45 0.59 -3.06
CA ILE A 164 -16.21 1.98 -3.42
C ILE A 164 -17.32 2.90 -2.91
N ALA A 165 -18.58 2.44 -2.94
CA ALA A 165 -19.71 3.19 -2.38
C ALA A 165 -19.57 3.40 -0.86
N SER A 166 -19.13 2.38 -0.11
CA SER A 166 -18.92 2.47 1.34
C SER A 166 -17.70 3.33 1.73
N ARG A 167 -16.67 3.37 0.88
CA ARG A 167 -15.41 4.08 1.17
C ARG A 167 -15.41 5.56 0.78
N ILE A 168 -16.37 6.00 -0.01
CA ILE A 168 -16.55 7.42 -0.32
C ILE A 168 -17.05 8.21 0.91
N GLN A 169 -17.56 7.55 1.96
CA GLN A 169 -17.96 8.22 3.20
C GLN A 169 -16.75 8.75 3.96
N ALA A 170 -16.71 10.06 4.18
CA ALA A 170 -15.64 10.77 4.90
C ALA A 170 -15.40 10.20 6.31
N GLU A 171 -16.45 9.66 6.93
CA GLU A 171 -16.42 9.02 8.25
C GLU A 171 -15.48 7.80 8.29
N ALA A 172 -15.48 6.96 7.24
CA ALA A 172 -14.61 5.78 7.18
C ALA A 172 -13.13 6.18 7.16
N ILE A 173 -12.81 7.30 6.52
CA ILE A 173 -11.44 7.82 6.43
C ILE A 173 -10.96 8.31 7.79
N ILE A 174 -11.80 9.03 8.53
CA ILE A 174 -11.48 9.48 9.89
C ILE A 174 -11.24 8.28 10.81
N VAL A 175 -12.11 7.27 10.74
CA VAL A 175 -11.98 6.04 11.52
C VAL A 175 -10.71 5.28 11.16
N ASP A 176 -10.36 5.17 9.87
CA ASP A 176 -9.15 4.51 9.41
C ASP A 176 -7.87 5.25 9.85
N ILE A 177 -7.86 6.59 9.75
CA ILE A 177 -6.75 7.41 10.25
C ILE A 177 -6.61 7.22 11.76
N ALA A 178 -7.70 7.27 12.52
CA ALA A 178 -7.68 7.06 13.96
C ALA A 178 -7.16 5.65 14.30
N ARG A 179 -7.62 4.61 13.61
CA ARG A 179 -7.16 3.22 13.80
C ARG A 179 -5.68 3.03 13.48
N GLU A 180 -5.12 3.72 12.47
CA GLU A 180 -3.69 3.67 12.18
C GLU A 180 -2.88 4.51 13.20
N THR A 181 -3.46 5.57 13.77
CA THR A 181 -2.77 6.50 14.69
C THR A 181 -2.71 5.98 16.14
N VAL A 182 -3.78 5.39 16.67
CA VAL A 182 -3.83 4.85 18.05
C VAL A 182 -2.66 3.91 18.41
N PRO A 183 -2.35 2.86 17.62
CA PRO A 183 -1.24 1.96 17.96
C PRO A 183 0.13 2.65 17.86
N LEU A 184 0.25 3.73 17.09
CA LEU A 184 1.49 4.51 17.00
C LEU A 184 1.68 5.39 18.24
N LEU A 185 0.60 5.92 18.80
CA LEU A 185 0.64 6.67 20.06
C LEU A 185 1.23 5.79 21.17
N ALA A 186 0.70 4.57 21.34
CA ALA A 186 1.17 3.63 22.36
C ALA A 186 2.63 3.20 22.16
N ARG A 187 3.08 3.03 20.91
CA ARG A 187 4.46 2.63 20.59
C ARG A 187 5.47 3.76 20.70
N ARG A 188 5.07 4.99 20.37
CA ARG A 188 5.99 6.14 20.28
C ARG A 188 6.04 6.97 21.55
N PHE A 189 4.95 6.98 22.31
CA PHE A 189 4.83 7.64 23.61
C PHE A 189 4.48 6.61 24.71
N PRO A 190 5.26 5.54 24.88
CA PRO A 190 5.03 4.61 25.99
C PRO A 190 5.30 5.33 27.32
N ALA A 191 4.47 5.04 28.32
CA ALA A 191 4.65 5.60 29.66
C ALA A 191 5.99 5.13 30.26
N GLY A 192 6.71 6.04 30.91
CA GLY A 192 7.92 5.72 31.69
C GLY A 192 9.24 5.64 30.92
N ILE A 193 9.33 6.15 29.68
CA ILE A 193 10.64 6.32 29.02
C ILE A 193 11.32 7.60 29.51
N GLY A 194 12.35 7.41 30.32
CA GLY A 194 13.20 8.47 30.83
C GLY A 194 12.47 9.39 31.81
N ASP A 195 13.23 10.03 32.70
CA ASP A 195 12.72 11.15 33.50
C ASP A 195 13.23 12.44 32.84
N PRO A 196 12.36 13.38 32.41
CA PRO A 196 12.81 14.67 31.91
C PRO A 196 13.76 15.39 32.88
N ALA A 197 13.58 15.17 34.19
CA ALA A 197 14.45 15.71 35.23
C ALA A 197 15.82 15.00 35.33
N SER A 198 15.97 13.82 34.73
CA SER A 198 17.23 13.06 34.69
C SER A 198 18.16 13.45 33.54
N VAL A 199 17.73 14.34 32.64
CA VAL A 199 18.57 14.84 31.55
C VAL A 199 19.62 15.78 32.15
N PRO A 200 20.92 15.42 32.14
CA PRO A 200 21.95 16.26 32.74
C PRO A 200 22.03 17.60 31.99
N PRO A 201 22.07 18.74 32.69
CA PRO A 201 22.33 20.02 32.05
C PRO A 201 23.67 19.92 31.33
N THR A 202 23.65 19.96 30.00
CA THR A 202 24.87 19.78 29.22
C THR A 202 25.39 21.15 28.82
N GLU A 203 26.30 21.69 29.64
CA GLU A 203 27.05 22.93 29.34
C GLU A 203 28.19 22.70 28.34
N ALA A 204 28.51 21.43 28.04
CA ALA A 204 29.56 21.07 27.09
C ALA A 204 29.17 21.40 25.65
N GLU A 205 30.14 21.86 24.86
CA GLU A 205 29.96 22.10 23.43
C GLU A 205 29.52 20.81 22.72
N GLY A 206 28.53 20.95 21.84
CA GLY A 206 27.99 19.85 21.06
C GLY A 206 28.44 19.93 19.60
N ARG A 207 28.67 18.78 18.98
CA ARG A 207 28.95 18.68 17.54
C ARG A 207 27.65 18.47 16.77
N ALA A 208 27.36 19.37 15.84
CA ALA A 208 26.19 19.30 14.99
C ALA A 208 26.28 18.16 13.96
N VAL A 209 25.15 17.49 13.72
CA VAL A 209 24.96 16.51 12.66
C VAL A 209 24.09 17.18 11.59
N PRO A 210 24.65 17.52 10.41
CA PRO A 210 23.90 18.16 9.34
C PRO A 210 23.03 17.15 8.57
N ALA A 211 21.93 17.62 8.02
CA ALA A 211 21.10 16.87 7.08
C ALA A 211 21.85 16.62 5.77
N ALA A 212 21.92 15.37 5.33
CA ALA A 212 22.56 14.96 4.07
C ALA A 212 21.76 15.34 2.81
N GLY A 213 20.61 16.00 2.96
CA GLY A 213 19.73 16.40 1.87
C GLY A 213 18.49 17.10 2.41
N SER A 214 17.60 17.53 1.53
CA SER A 214 16.35 18.21 1.92
C SER A 214 15.17 17.25 1.98
N GLY A 215 14.32 17.38 3.00
CA GLY A 215 13.11 16.56 3.14
C GLY A 215 12.49 16.61 4.53
N TYR A 216 11.46 15.80 4.75
CA TYR A 216 10.84 15.63 6.06
C TYR A 216 11.57 14.56 6.87
N VAL A 217 11.78 14.82 8.16
CA VAL A 217 12.29 13.81 9.11
C VAL A 217 11.30 12.65 9.17
N GLY A 218 11.71 11.49 8.65
CA GLY A 218 10.84 10.33 8.43
C GLY A 218 10.94 9.31 9.56
N ILE A 219 12.07 8.61 9.65
CA ILE A 219 12.31 7.54 10.63
C ILE A 219 13.46 7.94 11.54
N ILE A 220 13.26 7.79 12.85
CA ILE A 220 14.33 7.91 13.85
C ILE A 220 14.51 6.54 14.50
N GLU A 221 15.62 5.87 14.20
CA GLU A 221 15.95 4.55 14.76
C GLU A 221 16.47 4.65 16.20
N GLY A 222 15.56 4.73 17.17
CA GLY A 222 15.90 4.89 18.59
C GLY A 222 16.90 3.87 19.14
N ASP A 223 16.75 2.58 18.79
CA ASP A 223 17.68 1.53 19.24
C ASP A 223 19.09 1.71 18.67
N SER A 224 19.18 2.16 17.41
CA SER A 224 20.47 2.45 16.76
C SER A 224 21.12 3.66 17.42
N LEU A 225 20.36 4.72 17.69
CA LEU A 225 20.86 5.90 18.41
C LEU A 225 21.31 5.55 19.83
N MET A 226 20.54 4.76 20.57
CA MET A 226 20.88 4.35 21.94
C MET A 226 22.16 3.50 21.97
N ARG A 227 22.34 2.60 20.99
CA ARG A 227 23.56 1.80 20.86
C ARG A 227 24.79 2.69 20.64
N VAL A 228 24.70 3.62 19.69
CA VAL A 228 25.79 4.57 19.39
C VAL A 228 26.09 5.46 20.61
N ALA A 229 25.06 5.98 21.28
CA ALA A 229 25.21 6.79 22.48
C ALA A 229 25.96 6.04 23.60
N ARG A 230 25.64 4.75 23.81
CA ARG A 230 26.30 3.91 24.82
C ARG A 230 27.73 3.54 24.45
N GLU A 231 27.98 3.15 23.21
CA GLU A 231 29.31 2.74 22.74
C GLU A 231 30.30 3.92 22.79
N ALA A 232 29.86 5.11 22.35
CA ALA A 232 30.70 6.31 22.36
C ALA A 232 30.62 7.11 23.68
N GLN A 233 29.77 6.70 24.62
CA GLN A 233 29.52 7.42 25.89
C GLN A 233 29.19 8.90 25.65
N VAL A 234 28.22 9.15 24.77
CA VAL A 234 27.73 10.48 24.36
C VAL A 234 26.22 10.61 24.57
N LEU A 235 25.76 11.85 24.68
CA LEU A 235 24.37 12.24 24.61
C LEU A 235 24.04 12.68 23.18
N ILE A 236 22.92 12.21 22.65
CA ILE A 236 22.43 12.59 21.33
C ILE A 236 21.11 13.35 21.53
N ARG A 237 21.12 14.64 21.22
CA ARG A 237 19.92 15.48 21.24
C ARG A 237 19.37 15.60 19.83
N ILE A 238 18.13 15.17 19.63
CA ILE A 238 17.43 15.33 18.36
C ILE A 238 16.86 16.75 18.30
N GLU A 239 17.29 17.53 17.30
CA GLU A 239 16.93 18.94 17.15
C GLU A 239 15.68 19.15 16.27
N ARG A 240 15.26 18.09 15.56
CA ARG A 240 14.15 18.11 14.61
C ARG A 240 13.18 16.98 14.89
N ALA A 241 11.93 17.33 15.14
CA ALA A 241 10.87 16.36 15.38
C ALA A 241 10.51 15.58 14.11
N LEU A 242 9.87 14.43 14.28
CA LEU A 242 9.30 13.67 13.18
C LEU A 242 8.31 14.54 12.39
N GLY A 243 8.38 14.46 11.06
CA GLY A 243 7.53 15.22 10.17
C GLY A 243 7.91 16.70 9.99
N THR A 244 8.97 17.18 10.63
CA THR A 244 9.55 18.51 10.37
C THR A 244 10.31 18.51 9.04
N PHE A 245 10.13 19.54 8.23
CA PHE A 245 10.94 19.73 7.02
C PHE A 245 12.31 20.30 7.40
N VAL A 246 13.36 19.77 6.78
CA VAL A 246 14.75 20.15 7.02
C VAL A 246 15.43 20.37 5.66
N ALA A 247 16.16 21.47 5.52
CA ALA A 247 16.96 21.74 4.34
C ALA A 247 18.34 21.07 4.45
N GLU A 248 18.97 20.79 3.29
CA GLU A 248 20.33 20.26 3.26
C GLU A 248 21.29 21.15 4.04
N GLY A 249 22.12 20.54 4.90
CA GLY A 249 23.06 21.25 5.77
C GLY A 249 22.49 21.73 7.11
N GLU A 250 21.16 21.75 7.31
CA GLU A 250 20.59 22.09 8.61
C GLU A 250 20.84 21.00 9.66
N THR A 251 20.98 21.39 10.93
CA THR A 251 21.24 20.46 12.02
C THR A 251 20.01 19.60 12.34
N ILE A 252 20.15 18.27 12.24
CA ILE A 252 19.11 17.30 12.62
C ILE A 252 19.30 16.76 14.04
N ALA A 253 20.54 16.71 14.52
CA ALA A 253 20.90 16.25 15.85
C ALA A 253 22.18 16.93 16.33
N THR A 254 22.36 16.98 17.64
CA THR A 254 23.57 17.48 18.30
C THR A 254 24.13 16.37 19.20
N ILE A 255 25.42 16.08 19.06
CA ILE A 255 26.12 15.06 19.86
C ILE A 255 26.97 15.76 20.90
N VAL A 256 26.85 15.35 22.16
CA VAL A 256 27.55 15.98 23.29
C VAL A 256 28.22 14.90 24.16
N PRO A 257 29.48 15.07 24.60
CA PRO A 257 30.37 16.20 24.33
C PRO A 257 31.03 16.11 22.94
N ALA A 258 31.38 17.26 22.35
CA ALA A 258 31.88 17.34 20.98
C ALA A 258 33.17 16.54 20.74
N GLU A 259 34.03 16.41 21.75
CA GLU A 259 35.33 15.71 21.66
C GLU A 259 35.17 14.20 21.45
N ARG A 260 34.02 13.63 21.84
CA ARG A 260 33.69 12.22 21.66
C ARG A 260 32.94 11.94 20.35
N CYS A 261 32.68 12.97 19.56
CA CYS A 261 32.04 12.85 18.26
C CYS A 261 33.11 12.77 17.17
N ASP A 262 33.55 11.54 16.84
CA ASP A 262 34.32 11.29 15.62
C ASP A 262 33.39 11.22 14.39
N ASP A 263 33.98 11.17 13.18
CA ASP A 263 33.19 11.12 11.95
C ASP A 263 32.34 9.84 11.85
N ARG A 264 32.78 8.73 12.47
CA ARG A 264 32.04 7.47 12.48
C ARG A 264 30.77 7.57 13.32
N VAL A 265 30.84 8.18 14.51
CA VAL A 265 29.70 8.43 15.38
C VAL A 265 28.74 9.40 14.70
N ARG A 266 29.24 10.49 14.11
CA ARG A 266 28.42 11.45 13.35
C ARG A 266 27.66 10.77 12.23
N ASP A 267 28.34 9.97 11.41
CA ASP A 267 27.73 9.30 10.26
C ASP A 267 26.76 8.20 10.69
N ALA A 268 27.01 7.52 11.82
CA ALA A 268 26.08 6.55 12.40
C ALA A 268 24.79 7.23 12.90
N VAL A 269 24.90 8.39 13.54
CA VAL A 269 23.73 9.19 13.98
C VAL A 269 22.97 9.71 12.77
N ALA A 270 23.66 10.26 11.76
CA ALA A 270 23.04 10.70 10.51
C ALA A 270 22.32 9.55 9.80
N GLY A 271 22.91 8.35 9.76
CA GLY A 271 22.32 7.16 9.16
C GLY A 271 21.11 6.59 9.91
N ALA A 272 20.95 6.94 11.19
CA ALA A 272 19.81 6.54 12.01
C ALA A 272 18.59 7.48 11.88
N VAL A 273 18.76 8.62 11.20
CA VAL A 273 17.69 9.58 10.90
C VAL A 273 17.44 9.59 9.39
N SER A 274 16.26 9.14 8.96
CA SER A 274 15.92 9.10 7.54
C SER A 274 15.17 10.36 7.10
N LEU A 275 15.44 10.80 5.88
CA LEU A 275 14.69 11.86 5.21
C LEU A 275 13.78 11.28 4.13
N SER A 276 12.56 11.79 4.10
CA SER A 276 11.49 11.41 3.18
C SER A 276 10.97 12.62 2.44
N ALA A 277 10.60 12.46 1.16
CA ALA A 277 10.01 13.54 0.37
C ALA A 277 8.64 14.00 0.91
N HIS A 278 7.97 13.14 1.69
CA HIS A 278 6.65 13.37 2.24
C HIS A 278 6.59 12.88 3.71
N ARG A 279 5.69 13.48 4.49
CA ARG A 279 5.32 12.97 5.83
C ARG A 279 4.63 11.61 5.71
N LEU A 280 4.92 10.72 6.65
CA LEU A 280 4.44 9.34 6.68
C LEU A 280 3.56 9.14 7.93
N LEU A 281 2.29 8.77 7.73
CA LEU A 281 1.35 8.51 8.84
C LEU A 281 1.88 7.46 9.81
N ARG A 282 2.53 6.42 9.28
CA ARG A 282 3.03 5.27 10.05
C ARG A 282 4.04 5.62 11.16
N GLN A 283 4.60 6.82 11.15
CA GLN A 283 5.62 7.22 12.14
C GLN A 283 5.36 8.58 12.78
N ASP A 284 4.42 9.35 12.24
CA ASP A 284 4.12 10.71 12.68
C ASP A 284 2.67 10.78 13.17
N VAL A 285 2.49 10.65 14.49
CA VAL A 285 1.20 10.81 15.16
C VAL A 285 0.59 12.19 14.87
N GLY A 286 1.43 13.22 14.84
CA GLY A 286 1.00 14.59 14.50
C GLY A 286 0.45 14.70 13.08
N PHE A 287 0.92 13.86 12.15
CA PHE A 287 0.38 13.79 10.80
C PHE A 287 -1.01 13.16 10.78
N GLY A 288 -1.27 12.14 11.60
CA GLY A 288 -2.61 11.57 11.79
C GLY A 288 -3.61 12.60 12.28
N LEU A 289 -3.26 13.33 13.33
CA LEU A 289 -4.06 14.45 13.85
C LEU A 289 -4.31 15.53 12.77
N SER A 290 -3.24 15.92 12.06
CA SER A 290 -3.34 16.92 10.98
C SER A 290 -4.29 16.48 9.87
N MET A 291 -4.32 15.18 9.51
CA MET A 291 -5.25 14.69 8.48
C MET A 291 -6.69 14.69 8.94
N ILE A 292 -6.98 14.42 10.22
CA ILE A 292 -8.35 14.55 10.75
C ILE A 292 -8.77 16.01 10.72
N VAL A 293 -7.90 16.94 11.12
CA VAL A 293 -8.16 18.39 11.02
C VAL A 293 -8.41 18.82 9.57
N ASP A 294 -7.61 18.34 8.61
CA ASP A 294 -7.80 18.63 7.19
C ASP A 294 -9.20 18.19 6.71
N VAL A 295 -9.70 17.04 7.18
CA VAL A 295 -11.06 16.55 6.86
C VAL A 295 -12.12 17.44 7.51
N VAL A 296 -11.95 17.83 8.79
CA VAL A 296 -12.90 18.71 9.50
C VAL A 296 -13.03 20.08 8.83
N VAL A 297 -11.90 20.73 8.52
CA VAL A 297 -11.89 22.05 7.85
C VAL A 297 -12.56 21.98 6.48
N LYS A 298 -12.32 20.89 5.74
CA LYS A 298 -12.89 20.67 4.41
C LYS A 298 -14.40 20.38 4.47
N ALA A 299 -14.85 19.59 5.45
CA ALA A 299 -16.26 19.31 5.69
C ALA A 299 -17.04 20.59 6.02
N LEU A 300 -16.44 21.51 6.80
CA LEU A 300 -17.03 22.81 7.12
C LEU A 300 -16.90 23.87 6.00
N SER A 301 -16.25 23.54 4.87
CA SER A 301 -16.09 24.50 3.78
C SER A 301 -17.45 24.82 3.11
N PRO A 302 -17.64 26.05 2.57
CA PRO A 302 -18.92 26.45 1.97
C PRO A 302 -19.41 25.56 0.82
N GLY A 303 -18.50 24.86 0.15
CA GLY A 303 -18.83 23.96 -0.97
C GLY A 303 -19.25 22.55 -0.56
N ILE A 304 -18.99 22.14 0.69
CA ILE A 304 -19.37 20.81 1.21
C ILE A 304 -20.45 20.96 2.28
N ASN A 305 -20.20 21.81 3.29
CA ASN A 305 -21.10 22.11 4.40
C ASN A 305 -21.69 20.86 5.08
N ASP A 306 -20.82 19.94 5.49
CA ASP A 306 -21.16 18.69 6.18
C ASP A 306 -20.74 18.74 7.67
N PRO A 307 -21.60 19.28 8.56
CA PRO A 307 -21.30 19.36 9.98
C PRO A 307 -21.29 18.00 10.69
N ALA A 308 -21.97 16.97 10.15
CA ALA A 308 -22.00 15.64 10.75
C ALA A 308 -20.61 14.99 10.68
N THR A 309 -19.98 15.01 9.50
CA THR A 309 -18.60 14.57 9.32
C THR A 309 -17.62 15.36 10.20
N ALA A 310 -17.82 16.69 10.32
CA ALA A 310 -16.99 17.52 11.18
C ALA A 310 -17.07 17.10 12.67
N CYS A 311 -18.27 16.81 13.17
CA CYS A 311 -18.47 16.30 14.53
C CYS A 311 -17.75 14.96 14.75
N VAL A 312 -17.83 14.02 13.80
CA VAL A 312 -17.10 12.74 13.86
C VAL A 312 -15.59 12.98 13.97
N GLY A 313 -15.04 13.89 13.17
CA GLY A 313 -13.63 14.27 13.24
C GLY A 313 -13.22 14.82 14.61
N VAL A 314 -14.03 15.72 15.18
CA VAL A 314 -13.79 16.27 16.52
C VAL A 314 -13.84 15.20 17.61
N HIS A 315 -14.78 14.26 17.54
CA HIS A 315 -14.84 13.13 18.49
C HIS A 315 -13.56 12.27 18.45
N HIS A 316 -13.06 11.95 17.25
CA HIS A 316 -11.83 11.17 17.10
C HIS A 316 -10.58 11.94 17.53
N LEU A 317 -10.51 13.26 17.29
CA LEU A 317 -9.44 14.10 17.85
C LEU A 317 -9.47 14.09 19.38
N GLY A 318 -10.65 14.24 19.99
CA GLY A 318 -10.81 14.16 21.44
C GLY A 318 -10.40 12.81 22.01
N ALA A 319 -10.68 11.71 21.31
CA ALA A 319 -10.26 10.37 21.70
C ALA A 319 -8.74 10.17 21.60
N LEU A 320 -8.07 10.75 20.60
CA LEU A 320 -6.62 10.64 20.40
C LEU A 320 -5.80 11.49 21.38
N LEU A 321 -6.40 12.53 21.97
CA LEU A 321 -5.74 13.45 22.90
C LEU A 321 -5.91 13.08 24.38
N ARG A 322 -6.61 12.00 24.69
CA ARG A 322 -6.71 11.43 26.06
C ARG A 322 -5.56 10.49 26.35
#